data_AF-A0A2U9CDW4-F1
#
_entry.id   AF-A0A2U9CDW4-F1
#
_cell.length_a   1.000
_cell.length_b   1.000
_cell.length_c   1.000
_cell.angle_alpha   90.00
_cell.angle_beta   90.00
_cell.angle_gamma   90.00
#
_symmetry.space_group_name_H-M   'P 1'
#
loop_
_entity.id
_entity.type
_entity.pdbx_description
1 polymer ?
#
loop_
_entity_poly.entity_id
_entity_poly.type
_entity_poly.pdbx_seq_one_letter_code
_entity_poly.pdbx_strand_id
1 'polypeptide(L)'
;MSEAAFYLCAYEFAIKAVNSPWCRLFDGDDAKVMEYASDLREFWKRGHGYDINRKSSCILVHDARTSDLKLQFLSGQQVTEAVTVQVGNADTLLPLLTLLGFFKDSEALTSSNYATQTHRSFRTSHVLPHAANLLLVLSGQQVTEAVTVQVGNADTLLPLLTLLGFFKDSEALTSSNYATQTHRSFRTSHVLPHAANLLLVLYD
;
A
#
# COMPACT_ATOMS: atom_id res chain seq x y z
N MET A 1 -3.18 -17.63 20.96
CA MET A 1 -4.65 -17.50 21.12
C MET A 1 -5.07 -16.04 21.05
N SER A 2 -4.39 -15.14 21.80
CA SER A 2 -4.64 -13.69 21.80
C SER A 2 -4.51 -13.04 20.41
N GLU A 3 -3.47 -13.37 19.64
CA GLU A 3 -3.29 -12.84 18.28
C GLU A 3 -4.45 -13.19 17.34
N ALA A 4 -4.94 -14.43 17.38
CA ALA A 4 -6.07 -14.85 16.56
C ALA A 4 -7.37 -14.11 16.93
N ALA A 5 -7.63 -13.91 18.22
CA ALA A 5 -8.79 -13.14 18.69
C ALA A 5 -8.70 -11.66 18.29
N PHE A 6 -7.50 -11.07 18.34
CA PHE A 6 -7.27 -9.70 17.88
C PHE A 6 -7.56 -9.54 16.39
N TYR A 7 -7.09 -10.47 15.55
CA TYR A 7 -7.41 -10.44 14.12
C TYR A 7 -8.88 -10.71 13.83
N LEU A 8 -9.55 -11.59 14.57
CA LEU A 8 -10.99 -11.80 14.42
C LEU A 8 -11.77 -10.51 14.69
N CYS A 9 -11.40 -9.78 15.75
CA CYS A 9 -11.94 -8.44 15.99
C CYS A 9 -11.69 -7.51 14.79
N ALA A 10 -10.43 -7.39 14.36
CA ALA A 10 -10.06 -6.49 13.28
C ALA A 10 -10.79 -6.80 11.96
N TYR A 11 -10.85 -8.08 11.57
CA TYR A 11 -11.52 -8.51 10.34
C TYR A 11 -13.03 -8.37 10.40
N GLU A 12 -13.67 -8.74 11.52
CA GLU A 12 -15.12 -8.56 11.65
C GLU A 12 -15.51 -7.08 11.64
N PHE A 13 -14.70 -6.24 12.28
CA PHE A 13 -14.89 -4.80 12.22
C PHE A 13 -14.70 -4.28 10.78
N ALA A 14 -13.61 -4.65 10.10
CA ALA A 14 -13.34 -4.20 8.74
C ALA A 14 -14.37 -4.67 7.71
N ILE A 15 -14.89 -5.90 7.85
CA ILE A 15 -15.83 -6.49 6.87
C ILE A 15 -17.28 -6.08 7.15
N LYS A 16 -17.69 -6.06 8.42
CA LYS A 16 -19.10 -5.88 8.81
C LYS A 16 -19.39 -4.54 9.47
N ALA A 17 -18.38 -3.73 9.76
CA ALA A 17 -18.49 -2.53 10.58
C ALA A 17 -19.11 -2.79 11.98
N VAL A 18 -18.89 -3.99 12.53
CA VAL A 18 -19.41 -4.39 13.84
C VAL A 18 -18.26 -4.50 14.84
N ASN A 19 -18.41 -3.87 15.99
CA ASN A 19 -17.55 -4.12 17.14
C ASN A 19 -17.94 -5.47 17.77
N SER A 20 -17.20 -6.52 17.42
CA SER A 20 -17.54 -7.87 17.84
C SER A 20 -17.12 -8.18 19.28
N PRO A 21 -17.66 -9.24 19.90
CA PRO A 21 -17.26 -9.63 21.25
C PRO A 21 -15.75 -9.88 21.39
N TRP A 22 -15.07 -10.26 20.31
CA TRP A 22 -13.61 -10.43 20.28
C TRP A 22 -12.88 -9.13 20.57
N CYS A 23 -13.40 -7.98 20.14
CA CYS A 23 -12.81 -6.67 20.41
C CYS A 23 -12.88 -6.28 21.88
N ARG A 24 -13.85 -6.81 22.64
CA ARG A 24 -13.98 -6.54 24.09
C ARG A 24 -12.93 -7.24 24.95
N LEU A 25 -12.15 -8.15 24.35
CA LEU A 25 -11.06 -8.84 25.03
C LEU A 25 -9.78 -8.00 25.13
N PHE A 26 -9.71 -6.87 24.42
CA PHE A 26 -8.53 -6.04 24.31
C PHE A 26 -8.88 -4.59 24.67
N ASP A 27 -8.09 -3.98 25.52
CA ASP A 27 -8.13 -2.54 25.72
C ASP A 27 -7.13 -1.80 24.80
N GLY A 28 -7.02 -0.48 24.98
CA GLY A 28 -6.13 0.34 24.17
C GLY A 28 -4.64 0.03 24.38
N ASP A 29 -4.24 -0.46 25.54
CA ASP A 29 -2.85 -0.80 25.83
C ASP A 29 -2.51 -2.19 25.27
N ASP A 30 -3.44 -3.14 25.37
CA ASP A 30 -3.35 -4.43 24.68
C ASP A 30 -3.19 -4.24 23.16
N ALA A 31 -3.98 -3.34 22.57
CA ALA A 31 -3.93 -3.04 21.15
C ALA A 31 -2.56 -2.49 20.71
N LYS A 32 -1.91 -1.64 21.52
CA LYS A 32 -0.56 -1.12 21.24
C LYS A 32 0.49 -2.23 21.26
N VAL A 33 0.36 -3.20 22.17
CA VAL A 33 1.26 -4.36 22.22
C VAL A 33 1.07 -5.23 20.98
N MET A 34 -0.18 -5.47 20.56
CA MET A 34 -0.49 -6.22 19.34
C MET A 34 0.00 -5.54 18.06
N GLU A 35 -0.13 -4.21 17.99
CA GLU A 35 0.45 -3.39 16.92
C GLU A 35 1.98 -3.55 16.88
N TYR A 36 2.64 -3.40 18.03
CA TYR A 36 4.09 -3.53 18.11
C TYR A 36 4.59 -4.93 17.75
N ALA A 37 3.87 -5.99 18.15
CA ALA A 37 4.17 -7.35 17.74
C ALA A 37 4.06 -7.54 16.22
N SER A 38 3.07 -6.90 15.59
CA SER A 38 2.90 -6.91 14.13
C SER A 38 4.03 -6.13 13.44
N ASP A 39 4.42 -4.97 13.99
CA ASP A 39 5.54 -4.18 13.49
C ASP A 39 6.85 -4.94 13.55
N LEU A 40 7.13 -5.63 14.66
CA LEU A 40 8.31 -6.47 14.80
C LEU A 40 8.38 -7.54 13.71
N ARG A 41 7.25 -8.24 13.46
CA ARG A 41 7.18 -9.27 12.43
C ARG A 41 7.52 -8.69 11.06
N GLU A 42 6.92 -7.57 10.69
CA GLU A 42 7.14 -6.98 9.37
C GLU A 42 8.52 -6.31 9.25
N PHE A 43 9.02 -5.67 10.31
CA PHE A 43 10.34 -5.06 10.37
C PHE A 43 11.44 -6.08 10.04
N TRP A 44 11.42 -7.24 10.69
CA TRP A 44 12.44 -8.27 10.53
C TRP A 44 12.26 -9.12 9.27
N LYS A 45 11.02 -9.36 8.83
CA LYS A 45 10.76 -10.18 7.63
C LYS A 45 10.86 -9.42 6.32
N ARG A 46 10.49 -8.14 6.30
CA ARG A 46 10.25 -7.39 5.05
C ARG A 46 10.71 -5.93 5.09
N GLY A 47 10.91 -5.36 6.28
CA GLY A 47 11.36 -3.99 6.48
C GLY A 47 12.87 -3.85 6.68
N HIS A 48 13.25 -2.92 7.56
CA HIS A 48 14.64 -2.50 7.80
C HIS A 48 15.51 -3.51 8.57
N GLY A 49 14.97 -4.64 9.01
CA GLY A 49 15.71 -5.62 9.81
C GLY A 49 16.93 -6.22 9.10
N TYR A 50 16.80 -6.53 7.81
CA TYR A 50 17.90 -7.06 6.99
C TYR A 50 17.95 -6.40 5.62
N ASP A 51 19.17 -6.18 5.12
CA ASP A 51 19.39 -5.53 3.82
C ASP A 51 18.77 -6.29 2.63
N ILE A 52 18.67 -7.62 2.74
CA ILE A 52 18.05 -8.46 1.70
C ILE A 52 16.56 -8.17 1.54
N ASN A 53 15.88 -7.78 2.62
CA ASN A 53 14.42 -7.57 2.63
C ASN A 53 14.05 -6.48 1.62
N ARG A 54 14.67 -5.29 1.73
CA ARG A 54 14.47 -4.16 0.82
C ARG A 54 14.95 -4.41 -0.62
N LYS A 55 15.99 -5.23 -0.80
CA LYS A 55 16.53 -5.57 -2.12
C LYS A 55 15.56 -6.34 -3.01
N SER A 56 14.53 -6.97 -2.43
CA SER A 56 13.44 -7.60 -3.19
C SER A 56 12.70 -6.63 -4.11
N SER A 57 12.70 -5.32 -3.81
CA SER A 57 12.07 -4.28 -4.63
C SER A 57 13.02 -3.57 -5.61
N CYS A 58 14.28 -4.01 -5.75
CA CYS A 58 15.22 -3.39 -6.69
C CYS A 58 14.71 -3.43 -8.14
N ILE A 59 14.07 -4.53 -8.54
CA ILE A 59 13.52 -4.67 -9.90
C ILE A 59 12.43 -3.64 -10.15
N LEU A 60 11.58 -3.37 -9.16
CA LEU A 60 10.50 -2.38 -9.25
C LEU A 60 11.05 -0.96 -9.40
N VAL A 61 12.08 -0.60 -8.62
CA VAL A 61 12.75 0.70 -8.75
C VAL A 61 13.48 0.82 -10.09
N HIS A 62 14.09 -0.27 -10.57
CA HIS A 62 14.72 -0.29 -11.88
C HIS A 62 13.68 -0.04 -12.98
N ASP A 63 12.58 -0.79 -12.98
CA ASP A 63 11.48 -0.66 -13.95
C ASP A 63 10.89 0.77 -13.98
N ALA A 64 10.60 1.33 -12.80
CA ALA A 64 10.12 2.72 -12.70
C ALA A 64 11.12 3.73 -13.28
N ARG A 65 12.43 3.50 -13.13
CA ARG A 65 13.49 4.39 -13.65
C ARG A 65 13.73 4.23 -15.14
N THR A 66 13.58 3.01 -15.67
CA THR A 66 13.80 2.71 -17.09
C THR A 66 12.52 2.79 -17.91
N SER A 67 11.40 3.17 -17.30
CA SER A 67 10.15 3.38 -18.01
C SER A 67 10.34 4.36 -19.17
N ASP A 68 9.84 3.98 -20.35
CA ASP A 68 9.91 4.78 -21.58
C ASP A 68 9.29 6.17 -21.38
N LEU A 69 8.35 6.30 -20.43
CA LEU A 69 7.72 7.56 -20.05
C LEU A 69 8.70 8.56 -19.47
N LYS A 70 9.61 8.11 -18.60
CA LYS A 70 10.65 8.99 -18.06
C LYS A 70 11.62 9.42 -19.15
N LEU A 71 11.94 8.53 -20.10
CA LEU A 71 12.78 8.84 -21.24
C LEU A 71 12.11 9.84 -22.19
N GLN A 72 10.80 9.70 -22.45
CA GLN A 72 10.01 10.65 -23.23
C GLN A 72 9.93 12.02 -22.56
N PHE A 73 9.63 12.05 -21.25
CA PHE A 73 9.57 13.28 -20.46
C PHE A 73 10.91 14.03 -20.45
N LEU A 74 12.02 13.34 -20.18
CA LEU A 74 13.36 13.95 -20.15
C LEU A 74 13.86 14.37 -21.54
N SER A 75 13.38 13.74 -22.61
CA SER A 75 13.78 14.07 -23.99
C SER A 75 12.90 15.15 -24.64
N GLY A 76 11.88 15.66 -23.95
CA GLY A 76 10.93 16.63 -24.49
C GLY A 76 10.06 16.06 -25.62
N GLN A 77 9.98 14.73 -25.73
CA GLN A 77 9.06 14.06 -26.64
C GLN A 77 7.63 14.13 -26.07
N GLN A 78 6.64 14.06 -26.96
CA GLN A 78 5.25 14.04 -26.57
C GLN A 78 4.98 12.80 -25.70
N VAL A 79 4.71 13.02 -24.41
CA VAL A 79 4.41 11.96 -23.46
C VAL A 79 3.06 11.33 -23.84
N THR A 80 3.08 10.07 -24.28
CA THR A 80 1.86 9.37 -24.71
C THR A 80 1.10 8.71 -23.56
N GLU A 81 1.75 8.44 -22.42
CA GLU A 81 1.10 7.95 -21.20
C GLU A 81 1.42 8.88 -20.02
N ALA A 82 0.43 9.63 -19.53
CA ALA A 82 0.61 10.59 -18.46
C ALA A 82 0.72 9.94 -17.06
N VAL A 83 0.27 8.69 -16.92
CA VAL A 83 0.15 7.99 -15.64
C VAL A 83 0.43 6.49 -15.80
N THR A 84 1.33 5.96 -14.97
CA THR A 84 1.46 4.51 -14.75
C THR A 84 0.78 4.12 -13.45
N VAL A 85 -0.03 3.06 -13.50
CA VAL A 85 -0.70 2.48 -12.33
C VAL A 85 -0.20 1.07 -12.11
N GLN A 86 0.37 0.81 -10.94
CA GLN A 86 0.76 -0.54 -10.53
C GLN A 86 0.00 -0.95 -9.26
N VAL A 87 -0.47 -2.20 -9.24
CA VAL A 87 -1.18 -2.80 -8.10
C VAL A 87 -0.33 -3.93 -7.55
N GLY A 88 -0.02 -3.86 -6.26
CA GLY A 88 0.75 -4.88 -5.55
C GLY A 88 0.19 -5.20 -4.18
N ASN A 89 0.87 -6.12 -3.49
CA ASN A 89 0.57 -6.49 -2.10
C ASN A 89 1.35 -5.64 -1.10
N ALA A 90 0.89 -5.57 0.14
CA ALA A 90 1.62 -4.91 1.23
C ALA A 90 3.05 -5.47 1.38
N ASP A 91 3.20 -6.78 1.12
CA ASP A 91 4.48 -7.49 1.09
C ASP A 91 5.47 -7.00 0.02
N THR A 92 5.00 -6.26 -0.99
CA THR A 92 5.83 -5.61 -2.02
C THR A 92 6.01 -4.12 -1.75
N LEU A 93 4.98 -3.45 -1.22
CA LEU A 93 5.07 -2.04 -0.88
C LEU A 93 6.04 -1.79 0.30
N LEU A 94 6.04 -2.65 1.31
CA LEU A 94 6.94 -2.49 2.46
C LEU A 94 8.42 -2.53 2.07
N PRO A 95 8.90 -3.53 1.31
CA PRO A 95 10.28 -3.53 0.84
C PRO A 95 10.62 -2.33 -0.06
N LEU A 96 9.67 -1.85 -0.87
CA LEU A 96 9.87 -0.65 -1.70
C LEU A 96 10.06 0.60 -0.82
N LEU A 97 9.17 0.84 0.14
CA LEU A 97 9.25 1.98 1.04
C LEU A 97 10.55 1.98 1.84
N THR A 98 10.97 0.81 2.34
CA THR A 98 12.23 0.67 3.06
C THR A 98 13.46 0.77 2.16
N LEU A 99 13.38 0.34 0.90
CA LEU A 99 14.43 0.55 -0.12
C LEU A 99 14.64 2.04 -0.42
N LEU A 100 13.55 2.80 -0.48
CA LEU A 100 13.57 4.26 -0.62
C LEU A 100 14.00 4.99 0.67
N GLY A 101 14.16 4.28 1.78
CA GLY A 101 14.64 4.82 3.05
C GLY A 101 13.55 5.42 3.95
N PHE A 102 12.27 5.24 3.62
CA PHE A 102 11.18 5.75 4.45
C PHE A 102 11.03 5.00 5.78
N PHE A 103 10.47 5.69 6.78
CA PHE A 103 10.11 5.15 8.09
C PHE A 103 11.26 4.41 8.78
N LYS A 104 12.48 4.91 8.60
CA LYS A 104 13.68 4.37 9.24
C LYS A 104 13.87 5.02 10.60
N ASP A 105 13.74 4.22 11.65
CA ASP A 105 14.03 4.65 13.02
C ASP A 105 15.54 4.72 13.31
N SER A 106 15.91 5.50 14.33
CA SER A 106 17.29 5.61 14.81
C SER A 106 17.79 4.30 15.44
N GLU A 107 16.89 3.56 16.07
CA GLU A 107 17.15 2.26 16.68
C GLU A 107 16.27 1.19 16.03
N ALA A 108 16.81 -0.02 15.88
CA ALA A 108 16.05 -1.14 15.37
C ALA A 108 14.96 -1.58 16.36
N LEU A 109 13.80 -2.00 15.84
CA LEU A 109 12.74 -2.57 16.66
C LEU A 109 13.17 -3.94 17.18
N THR A 110 13.13 -4.16 18.49
CA THR A 110 13.46 -5.44 19.13
C THR A 110 12.32 -5.86 20.06
N SER A 111 12.23 -7.14 20.42
CA SER A 111 11.21 -7.59 21.38
C SER A 111 11.33 -6.93 22.76
N SER A 112 12.48 -6.32 23.08
CA SER A 112 12.77 -5.72 24.39
C SER A 112 12.61 -4.21 24.47
N ASN A 113 12.49 -3.49 23.33
CA ASN A 113 12.46 -2.02 23.33
C ASN A 113 11.07 -1.40 23.08
N TYR A 114 9.98 -2.16 23.29
CA TYR A 114 8.61 -1.65 23.21
C TYR A 114 8.40 -0.33 23.97
N ALA A 115 8.85 -0.27 25.23
CA ALA A 115 8.65 0.88 26.11
C ALA A 115 9.33 2.17 25.62
N THR A 116 10.43 2.05 24.87
CA THR A 116 11.17 3.20 24.31
C THR A 116 10.76 3.52 22.86
N GLN A 117 10.01 2.62 22.21
CA GLN A 117 9.58 2.72 20.80
C GLN A 117 8.12 3.21 20.65
N THR A 118 7.62 3.99 21.62
CA THR A 118 6.26 4.55 21.60
C THR A 118 6.04 5.57 20.49
N HIS A 119 7.11 6.23 20.02
CA HIS A 119 7.12 7.23 18.95
C HIS A 119 7.85 6.78 17.68
N ARG A 120 7.98 5.46 17.48
CA ARG A 120 8.59 4.89 16.27
C ARG A 120 7.90 5.34 14.99
N SER A 121 8.70 5.57 13.96
CA SER A 121 8.29 5.86 12.60
C SER A 121 7.84 4.59 11.88
N PHE A 122 8.49 3.45 12.14
CA PHE A 122 8.11 2.16 11.58
C PHE A 122 6.88 1.61 12.30
N ARG A 123 5.70 2.00 11.82
CA ARG A 123 4.42 1.53 12.35
C ARG A 123 3.49 1.08 11.21
N THR A 124 3.34 -0.23 11.06
CA THR A 124 2.63 -0.87 9.95
C THR A 124 1.17 -0.44 9.88
N SER A 125 0.51 -0.19 11.02
CA SER A 125 -0.86 0.32 11.07
C SER A 125 -1.05 1.69 10.40
N HIS A 126 0.00 2.52 10.36
CA HIS A 126 -0.02 3.83 9.70
C HIS A 126 0.58 3.80 8.29
N VAL A 127 1.65 3.04 8.11
CA VAL A 127 2.42 3.01 6.86
C VAL A 127 1.76 2.09 5.83
N LEU A 128 1.20 0.98 6.28
CA LEU A 128 0.60 -0.07 5.46
C LEU A 128 -0.76 -0.53 6.01
N PRO A 129 -1.72 0.39 6.24
CA PRO A 129 -3.09 -0.03 6.48
C PRO A 129 -3.63 -0.82 5.28
N HIS A 130 -4.76 -1.49 5.47
CA HIS A 130 -5.47 -2.07 4.34
C HIS A 130 -5.71 -0.99 3.28
N ALA A 131 -5.28 -1.29 2.04
CA ALA A 131 -5.33 -0.41 0.88
C ALA A 131 -4.39 0.82 0.91
N ALA A 132 -3.21 0.70 1.52
CA ALA A 132 -2.20 1.74 1.49
C ALA A 132 -1.74 2.09 0.07
N ASN A 133 -1.64 3.37 -0.29
CA ASN A 133 -1.19 3.81 -1.62
C ASN A 133 0.10 4.62 -1.55
N LEU A 134 0.85 4.64 -2.66
CA LEU A 134 2.06 5.42 -2.85
C LEU A 134 1.94 6.24 -4.13
N LEU A 135 2.08 7.55 -4.07
CA LEU A 135 2.12 8.41 -5.26
C LEU A 135 3.55 8.95 -5.42
N LEU A 136 4.14 8.71 -6.59
CA LEU A 136 5.38 9.33 -7.04
C LEU A 136 5.03 10.38 -8.09
N VAL A 137 5.63 11.56 -7.99
CA VAL A 137 5.41 12.65 -8.96
C VAL A 137 6.77 13.08 -9.49
N LEU A 138 6.87 13.20 -10.81
CA LEU A 138 8.04 13.65 -11.55
C LEU A 138 7.72 15.03 -12.13
N SER A 139 8.25 16.08 -11.49
CA SER A 139 8.11 17.46 -11.95
C SER A 139 9.36 17.91 -12.70
N GLY A 140 9.19 18.75 -13.74
CA GLY A 140 10.27 19.19 -14.66
C GLY A 140 11.33 20.12 -14.06
N GLN A 141 11.19 20.61 -12.82
CA GLN A 141 12.25 21.30 -12.10
C GLN A 141 12.99 20.32 -11.18
N GLN A 142 14.33 20.42 -11.16
CA GLN A 142 15.25 19.61 -10.35
C GLN A 142 14.57 19.05 -9.10
N VAL A 143 14.31 17.75 -9.09
CA VAL A 143 13.71 17.04 -7.95
C VAL A 143 14.65 17.27 -6.76
N THR A 144 14.30 18.27 -5.95
CA THR A 144 15.06 18.66 -4.77
C THR A 144 14.22 18.58 -3.51
N GLU A 145 12.88 18.48 -3.56
CA GLU A 145 12.10 18.04 -2.40
C GLU A 145 10.62 17.75 -2.70
N ALA A 146 10.03 16.95 -1.78
CA ALA A 146 8.63 16.58 -1.58
C ALA A 146 7.95 15.64 -2.62
N VAL A 147 8.19 14.33 -2.46
CA VAL A 147 7.24 13.30 -2.92
C VAL A 147 5.94 13.49 -2.14
N THR A 148 4.86 13.90 -2.82
CA THR A 148 3.53 13.97 -2.18
C THR A 148 2.92 12.58 -2.13
N VAL A 149 3.14 11.87 -1.02
CA VAL A 149 2.52 10.58 -0.76
C VAL A 149 1.05 10.81 -0.39
N GLN A 150 0.13 10.55 -1.31
CA GLN A 150 -1.31 10.51 -1.01
C GLN A 150 -1.72 9.07 -0.71
N VAL A 151 -2.06 8.81 0.56
CA VAL A 151 -2.60 7.54 1.03
C VAL A 151 -4.13 7.65 0.99
N GLY A 152 -4.81 6.68 0.38
CA GLY A 152 -6.28 6.66 0.26
C GLY A 152 -6.84 5.27 0.52
N ASN A 153 -8.03 5.17 1.12
CA ASN A 153 -8.71 3.89 1.34
C ASN A 153 -9.15 3.25 -0.01
N ALA A 154 -9.28 1.93 -0.06
CA ALA A 154 -9.90 1.17 -1.15
C ALA A 154 -11.24 1.77 -1.61
N ASP A 155 -12.07 2.19 -0.64
CA ASP A 155 -13.39 2.78 -0.91
C ASP A 155 -13.29 4.16 -1.59
N THR A 156 -12.17 4.87 -1.43
CA THR A 156 -11.88 6.14 -2.12
C THR A 156 -11.16 5.95 -3.46
N LEU A 157 -10.47 4.82 -3.65
CA LEU A 157 -9.80 4.49 -4.90
C LEU A 157 -10.76 4.00 -5.97
N LEU A 158 -11.82 3.27 -5.62
CA LEU A 158 -12.76 2.78 -6.61
C LEU A 158 -13.43 3.93 -7.40
N PRO A 159 -13.93 5.00 -6.76
CA PRO A 159 -14.44 6.19 -7.46
C PRO A 159 -13.36 6.92 -8.26
N LEU A 160 -12.13 7.03 -7.74
CA LEU A 160 -11.02 7.69 -8.44
C LEU A 160 -10.60 6.93 -9.71
N LEU A 161 -10.42 5.61 -9.61
CA LEU A 161 -10.04 4.75 -10.74
C LEU A 161 -11.13 4.72 -11.81
N THR A 162 -12.41 4.68 -11.41
CA THR A 162 -13.52 4.79 -12.35
C THR A 162 -13.60 6.18 -13.00
N LEU A 163 -13.32 7.26 -12.26
CA LEU A 163 -13.27 8.62 -12.79
C LEU A 163 -12.10 8.82 -13.77
N LEU A 164 -10.97 8.20 -13.51
CA LEU A 164 -9.80 8.17 -14.41
C LEU A 164 -9.97 7.20 -15.60
N GLY A 165 -11.10 6.48 -15.68
CA GLY A 165 -11.43 5.59 -16.79
C GLY A 165 -10.74 4.22 -16.75
N PHE A 166 -10.04 3.88 -15.67
CA PHE A 166 -9.46 2.55 -15.48
C PHE A 166 -10.56 1.51 -15.21
N PHE A 167 -10.35 0.29 -15.71
CA PHE A 167 -11.27 -0.86 -15.54
C PHE A 167 -12.70 -0.61 -16.03
N LYS A 168 -12.89 0.28 -17.00
CA LYS A 168 -14.19 0.59 -17.59
C LYS A 168 -14.57 -0.51 -18.59
N ASP A 169 -15.57 -1.31 -18.24
CA ASP A 169 -16.17 -2.28 -19.14
C ASP A 169 -17.12 -1.61 -20.15
N SER A 170 -17.32 -2.27 -21.29
CA SER A 170 -18.24 -1.80 -22.35
C SER A 170 -19.70 -1.75 -21.91
N GLU A 171 -20.07 -2.60 -20.95
CA GLU A 171 -21.39 -2.64 -20.34
C GLU A 171 -21.25 -2.67 -18.81
N ALA A 172 -22.16 -1.97 -18.12
CA ALA A 172 -22.18 -1.97 -16.67
C ALA A 172 -22.46 -3.39 -16.13
N LEU A 173 -21.75 -3.78 -15.07
CA LEU A 173 -21.99 -5.05 -14.39
C LEU A 173 -23.39 -5.01 -13.73
N THR A 174 -24.24 -5.96 -14.09
CA THR A 174 -25.57 -6.14 -13.49
C THR A 174 -25.72 -7.58 -13.02
N SER A 175 -26.72 -7.86 -12.18
CA SER A 175 -26.96 -9.22 -11.68
C SER A 175 -27.32 -10.22 -12.79
N SER A 176 -27.73 -9.75 -13.97
CA SER A 176 -28.25 -10.56 -15.07
C SER A 176 -27.28 -10.75 -16.24
N ASN A 177 -26.17 -10.00 -16.32
CA ASN A 177 -25.28 -10.04 -17.49
C ASN A 177 -23.96 -10.79 -17.27
N TYR A 178 -23.91 -11.70 -16.29
CA TYR A 178 -22.71 -12.49 -16.00
C TYR A 178 -22.13 -13.21 -17.23
N ALA A 179 -22.98 -13.77 -18.09
CA ALA A 179 -22.55 -14.52 -19.27
C ALA A 179 -21.80 -13.67 -20.31
N THR A 180 -22.11 -12.36 -20.41
CA THR A 180 -21.41 -11.43 -21.30
C THR A 180 -20.20 -10.77 -20.64
N GLN A 181 -20.01 -10.99 -19.33
CA GLN A 181 -19.02 -10.35 -18.47
C GLN A 181 -17.85 -11.30 -18.10
N THR A 182 -17.67 -12.38 -18.87
CA THR A 182 -16.62 -13.39 -18.71
C THR A 182 -15.21 -12.84 -18.96
N HIS A 183 -15.08 -11.82 -19.81
CA HIS A 183 -13.82 -11.14 -20.16
C HIS A 183 -13.71 -9.72 -19.62
N ARG A 184 -14.56 -9.36 -18.63
CA ARG A 184 -14.57 -8.02 -18.05
C ARG A 184 -13.23 -7.64 -17.41
N SER A 185 -12.91 -6.36 -17.55
CA SER A 185 -11.81 -5.64 -16.92
C SER A 185 -12.12 -5.34 -15.44
N PHE A 186 -13.38 -5.01 -15.10
CA PHE A 186 -13.79 -4.76 -13.72
C PHE A 186 -13.94 -6.06 -12.93
N ARG A 187 -12.88 -6.47 -12.24
CA ARG A 187 -12.92 -7.60 -11.28
C ARG A 187 -12.49 -7.10 -9.93
N THR A 188 -13.33 -7.22 -8.91
CA THR A 188 -12.96 -6.85 -7.53
C THR A 188 -11.67 -7.56 -7.08
N SER A 189 -11.44 -8.80 -7.50
CA SER A 189 -10.20 -9.54 -7.25
C SER A 189 -8.95 -8.98 -7.96
N HIS A 190 -9.09 -8.15 -8.99
CA HIS A 190 -7.98 -7.50 -9.70
C HIS A 190 -7.87 -5.99 -9.41
N VAL A 191 -9.00 -5.33 -9.17
CA VAL A 191 -9.12 -3.89 -8.90
C VAL A 191 -8.86 -3.60 -7.42
N LEU A 192 -9.33 -4.49 -6.54
CA LEU A 192 -9.27 -4.38 -5.09
C LEU A 192 -9.06 -5.77 -4.45
N PRO A 193 -7.98 -6.50 -4.76
CA PRO A 193 -7.58 -7.61 -3.89
C PRO A 193 -7.34 -7.02 -2.49
N HIS A 194 -7.77 -7.72 -1.44
CA HIS A 194 -7.61 -7.27 -0.06
C HIS A 194 -6.21 -6.68 0.16
N ALA A 195 -6.14 -5.35 0.35
CA ALA A 195 -4.93 -4.51 0.33
C ALA A 195 -4.34 -4.17 -1.05
N ALA A 196 -5.11 -3.45 -1.90
CA ALA A 196 -4.57 -2.86 -3.12
C ALA A 196 -3.65 -1.68 -2.78
N ASN A 197 -2.42 -1.72 -3.29
CA ASN A 197 -1.49 -0.61 -3.20
C ASN A 197 -1.37 0.06 -4.56
N LEU A 198 -1.84 1.30 -4.69
CA LEU A 198 -1.75 2.06 -5.94
C LEU A 198 -0.44 2.83 -5.99
N LEU A 199 0.43 2.53 -6.95
CA LEU A 199 1.52 3.40 -7.34
C LEU A 199 1.08 4.31 -8.48
N LEU A 200 1.00 5.61 -8.25
CA LEU A 200 0.76 6.60 -9.32
C LEU A 200 2.10 7.27 -9.65
N VAL A 201 2.45 7.38 -10.94
CA VAL A 201 3.58 8.21 -11.40
C VAL A 201 3.03 9.35 -12.23
N LEU A 202 2.97 10.57 -11.68
CA LEU A 202 2.45 11.75 -12.40
C LEU A 202 3.60 12.58 -12.96
N TYR A 203 3.48 13.05 -14.20
CA TYR A 203 4.42 13.96 -14.84
C TYR A 203 3.76 15.33 -15.04
N ASP A 204 4.43 16.40 -14.63
CA ASP A 204 3.96 17.80 -14.74
C ASP A 204 4.82 18.58 -15.75
#